data_AF-A0A2Z5JPZ2-F1
#
_entry.id   AF-A0A2Z5JPZ2-F1
#
_cell.length_a   1.000
_cell.length_b   1.000
_cell.length_c   1.000
_cell.angle_alpha   90.00
_cell.angle_beta   90.00
_cell.angle_gamma   90.00
#
_symmetry.space_group_name_H-M   'P 1'
#
loop_
_entity.id
_entity.type
_entity.pdbx_description
1 polymer ?
#
loop_
_entity_poly.entity_id
_entity_poly.type
_entity_poly.pdbx_seq_one_letter_code
_entity_poly.pdbx_strand_id
1 'polypeptide(L)' 'MRGLYPDYRAVRPTGRMILYHLAGLRIRAGTTSDPPTILITRGVQAHLLELLGIDETRPRWLET' A
#
# COMPACT_ATOMS: atom_id res chain seq x y z
N MET A 1 -6.11 -13.89 -4.71
CA MET A 1 -5.54 -13.00 -3.67
C MET A 1 -5.10 -13.84 -2.50
N ARG A 2 -3.80 -13.91 -2.20
CA ARG A 2 -3.29 -14.43 -0.92
C ARG A 2 -3.63 -13.42 0.16
N GLY A 3 -4.20 -13.86 1.28
CA GLY A 3 -4.56 -12.98 2.38
C GLY A 3 -3.34 -12.45 3.13
N LEU A 4 -3.54 -11.37 3.88
CA LEU A 4 -2.49 -10.68 4.65
C LEU A 4 -2.08 -11.42 5.94
N TYR A 5 -2.74 -12.52 6.28
CA TYR A 5 -2.38 -13.33 7.43
C TYR A 5 -1.25 -14.31 7.08
N PRO A 6 -0.45 -14.76 8.07
CA PRO A 6 0.65 -15.71 7.85
C PRO A 6 0.22 -17.03 7.20
N ASP A 7 -1.05 -17.41 7.35
CA ASP A 7 -1.69 -18.58 6.74
C ASP A 7 -2.28 -18.29 5.35
N TYR A 8 -2.00 -17.12 4.77
CA TYR A 8 -2.51 -16.62 3.50
C TYR A 8 -4.04 -16.61 3.38
N ARG A 9 -4.73 -16.63 4.52
CA ARG A 9 -6.18 -16.72 4.55
C ARG A 9 -6.81 -15.40 4.12
N ALA A 10 -7.66 -15.47 3.10
CA ALA A 10 -8.47 -14.34 2.67
C ALA A 10 -9.59 -14.08 3.69
N VAL A 11 -9.30 -13.22 4.67
CA VAL A 11 -10.27 -12.74 5.66
C VAL A 11 -10.37 -11.23 5.62
N ARG A 12 -11.54 -10.70 6.00
CA ARG A 12 -11.74 -9.26 6.14
C ARG A 12 -10.75 -8.71 7.18
N PRO A 13 -9.98 -7.66 6.86
CA PRO A 13 -9.10 -7.03 7.84
C PRO A 13 -9.91 -6.56 9.05
N THR A 14 -9.40 -6.82 10.26
CA THR A 14 -9.98 -6.22 11.47
C THR A 14 -9.50 -4.78 11.62
N GLY A 15 -10.27 -3.94 12.32
CA GLY A 15 -9.88 -2.55 12.58
C GLY A 15 -8.50 -2.43 13.24
N ARG A 16 -8.17 -3.35 14.17
CA ARG A 16 -6.84 -3.44 14.79
C ARG A 16 -5.72 -3.67 13.78
N MET A 17 -5.94 -4.55 12.81
CA MET A 17 -4.95 -4.89 11.79
C MET A 17 -4.71 -3.72 10.83
N ILE A 18 -5.78 -3.02 10.45
CA ILE A 18 -5.70 -1.79 9.65
C ILE A 18 -4.84 -0.76 10.39
N LEU A 19 -5.15 -0.46 11.65
CA LEU A 19 -4.43 0.53 12.44
C LEU A 19 -2.96 0.15 12.68
N TYR A 20 -2.66 -1.15 12.88
CA TYR A 20 -1.29 -1.65 13.03
C TYR A 20 -0.42 -1.33 11.80
N HIS A 21 -0.93 -1.60 10.60
CA HIS A 21 -0.19 -1.30 9.37
C HIS A 21 -0.14 0.20 9.07
N LEU A 22 -1.21 0.94 9.36
CA LEU A 22 -1.23 2.40 9.21
C LEU A 22 -0.23 3.09 10.15
N ALA A 23 0.01 2.55 11.35
CA ALA A 23 1.00 3.08 12.29
C ALA A 23 2.44 3.02 11.76
N GLY A 24 2.72 2.14 10.79
CA GLY A 24 4.01 2.07 10.11
C GLY A 24 4.17 3.07 8.96
N LEU A 25 3.10 3.75 8.54
CA LEU A 25 3.17 4.73 7.46
C LEU A 25 3.76 6.04 7.99
N ARG A 26 4.81 6.52 7.32
CA ARG A 26 5.32 7.87 7.53
C ARG A 26 4.59 8.81 6.58
N ILE A 27 4.22 9.98 7.07
CA ILE A 27 3.58 11.03 6.27
C ILE A 27 4.54 12.21 6.23
N ARG A 28 4.84 12.70 5.03
CA ARG A 28 5.40 14.04 4.85
C ARG A 28 4.23 15.01 4.90
N ALA A 29 4.22 15.88 5.90
CA ALA A 29 3.21 16.93 5.99
C ALA A 29 3.28 17.82 4.75
N GLY A 30 2.11 18.23 4.25
CA GLY A 30 2.03 19.17 3.15
C GLY A 30 2.41 20.58 3.59
N THR A 31 2.74 21.41 2.61
CA THR A 31 2.87 22.86 2.76
C THR A 31 1.78 23.55 1.93
N THR A 32 1.69 24.88 2.00
CA THR A 32 0.73 25.67 1.22
C THR A 32 0.77 25.36 -0.28
N SER A 33 1.92 24.93 -0.81
CA SER A 33 2.13 24.66 -2.22
C SER A 33 2.36 23.19 -2.55
N ASP A 34 2.42 22.30 -1.56
CA ASP A 34 2.82 20.90 -1.77
C ASP A 34 1.93 19.98 -0.93
N PRO A 35 1.18 19.04 -1.54
CA PRO A 35 0.26 18.18 -0.80
C PRO A 35 1.01 17.21 0.14
N PRO A 36 0.37 16.80 1.25
CA PRO A 36 0.93 15.76 2.11
C PRO A 36 1.09 14.46 1.32
N THR A 37 2.22 13.79 1.51
CA THR A 37 2.53 12.53 0.83
C THR A 37 2.80 11.42 1.83
N ILE A 38 2.24 10.23 1.56
CA ILE A 38 2.58 9.02 2.30
C ILE A 38 3.98 8.61 1.82
N LEU A 39 4.94 8.61 2.74
CA LEU A 39 6.30 8.15 2.51
C LEU A 39 6.31 6.62 2.56
N ILE A 40 5.87 6.01 1.46
CA ILE A 40 6.03 4.58 1.24
C ILE A 40 7.50 4.36 0.88
N THR A 41 8.24 3.63 1.72
CA THR A 41 9.60 3.21 1.35
C THR A 41 9.56 2.35 0.09
N ARG A 42 10.57 2.43 -0.78
CA ARG A 42 10.63 1.61 -2.02
C ARG A 42 10.36 0.12 -1.76
N GLY A 43 10.85 -0.42 -0.64
CA GLY A 43 10.61 -1.82 -0.27
C GLY A 43 9.15 -2.13 0.04
N VAL A 44 8.45 -1.25 0.76
CA VAL A 44 7.01 -1.39 1.03
C VAL A 44 6.19 -1.22 -0.25
N GLN A 45 6.57 -0.28 -1.12
CA GLN A 45 5.91 -0.08 -2.41
C GLN A 45 6.02 -1.34 -3.27
N ALA A 46 7.23 -1.86 -3.48
CA ALA A 46 7.46 -3.06 -4.25
C ALA A 46 6.66 -4.27 -3.71
N HIS A 47 6.64 -4.46 -2.39
CA HIS A 47 5.89 -5.55 -1.79
C HIS A 47 4.37 -5.39 -1.93
N LEU A 48 3.84 -4.16 -1.83
CA LEU A 48 2.42 -3.90 -2.06
C LEU A 48 2.01 -4.20 -3.49
N LEU A 49 2.84 -3.83 -4.46
CA LEU A 49 2.56 -4.07 -5.88
C LEU A 49 2.61 -5.55 -6.23
N GLU A 50 3.56 -6.29 -5.64
CA GLU A 50 3.61 -7.75 -5.70
C GLU A 50 2.32 -8.37 -5.16
N LEU A 51 1.87 -7.95 -3.97
CA LEU A 51 0.62 -8.45 -3.36
C LEU A 51 -0.61 -8.14 -4.21
N LEU A 52 -0.63 -6.98 -4.86
CA LEU A 52 -1.73 -6.52 -5.70
C LEU A 52 -1.66 -7.07 -7.14
N GLY A 53 -0.56 -7.72 -7.52
CA GLY A 53 -0.32 -8.18 -8.89
C GLY A 53 -0.24 -7.03 -9.90
N ILE A 54 0.26 -5.86 -9.49
CA ILE A 54 0.36 -4.67 -10.32
C ILE A 54 1.79 -4.56 -10.86
N ASP A 55 1.92 -4.49 -12.18
CA ASP A 55 3.16 -4.11 -12.85
C ASP A 55 3.22 -2.58 -13.00
N GLU A 56 4.12 -1.92 -12.27
CA GLU A 56 4.31 -0.46 -12.34
C GLU A 56 4.73 0.02 -13.74
N THR A 57 5.35 -0.85 -14.52
CA THR A 57 5.82 -0.53 -15.88
C THR A 57 4.69 -0.58 -16.91
N ARG A 58 3.51 -1.10 -16.51
CA ARG A 58 2.31 -1.18 -17.34
C ARG A 58 1.09 -0.62 -16.59
N PRO A 59 0.96 0.71 -16.52
CA PRO A 59 -0.17 1.32 -15.84
C PRO A 59 -1.47 0.97 -16.57
N ARG A 60 -2.46 0.42 -15.87
CA ARG A 60 -3.75 -0.03 -16.43
C ARG A 60 -4.55 1.05 -17.18
N TRP A 61 -4.25 2.34 -16.96
CA TRP A 61 -4.90 3.45 -17.68
C TRP A 61 -4.29 3.74 -19.06
N LEU A 62 -3.16 3.11 -19.41
CA LEU A 62 -2.57 3.13 -20.75
C LEU A 62 -3.10 2.01 -21.67
N GLU A 63 -3.90 1.08 -21.16
CA GLU A 63 -4.48 -0.03 -21.94
C GLU A 63 -5.81 0.35 -22.63
N THR A 64 -6.03 1.65 -22.91
CA THR A 64 -7.22 2.16 -23.64
C THR A 64 -6.88 2.36 -25.11
#